data_AF-A0A8H3G7P7-F1
#
_entry.id   AF-A0A8H3G7P7-F1
#
_cell.length_a   1.000
_cell.length_b   1.000
_cell.length_c   1.000
_cell.angle_alpha   90.00
_cell.angle_beta   90.00
_cell.angle_gamma   90.00
#
_symmetry.space_group_name_H-M   'P 1'
#
loop_
_entity.id
_entity.type
_entity.pdbx_description
1 polymer ?
#
loop_
_entity_poly.entity_id
_entity_poly.type
_entity_poly.pdbx_seq_one_letter_code
_entity_poly.pdbx_strand_id
1 'polypeptide(L)'
;MASISVALSSKRRHNDEEDPWYPEDTLLEDEIPGGSPLRIAVSFAFLSKGKTIELDEEMVSHNLYDGIELVAAVGNGLNRQGMFAQAVWFGEGGASWKWMRITDIKSIVFQHDSIFRAGTEPCIVVCTSSVSYYLTVPHPDYRAAWSRSLKAVWPTKRVDVKVWPLRGRRPVWWLEEYKDDWPFDKSGDRPFGRLGDHAYTFSEEEPVLSLGQVLGRF
;
A
#
# COMPACT_ATOMS: atom_id res chain seq x y z
N MET A 1 -55.05 36.00 -18.75
CA MET A 1 -55.07 34.65 -18.14
C MET A 1 -53.65 34.11 -18.24
N ALA A 2 -52.92 34.06 -17.13
CA ALA A 2 -51.53 33.59 -17.09
C ALA A 2 -51.50 32.15 -16.59
N SER A 3 -50.96 31.24 -17.40
CA SER A 3 -50.78 29.82 -17.06
C SER A 3 -49.47 29.65 -16.29
N ILE A 4 -49.55 29.11 -15.07
CA ILE A 4 -48.41 28.76 -14.22
C ILE A 4 -47.97 27.34 -14.59
N SER A 5 -46.79 27.23 -15.20
CA SER A 5 -46.14 25.95 -15.46
C SER A 5 -45.41 25.47 -14.21
N VAL A 6 -45.90 24.39 -13.59
CA VAL A 6 -45.23 23.73 -12.46
C VAL A 6 -44.10 22.85 -13.01
N ALA A 7 -42.87 23.23 -12.70
CA ALA A 7 -41.69 22.41 -12.99
C ALA A 7 -41.68 21.19 -12.06
N LEU A 8 -41.79 20.00 -12.64
CA LEU A 8 -41.57 18.73 -11.97
C LEU A 8 -40.08 18.63 -11.59
N SER A 9 -39.78 18.88 -10.31
CA SER A 9 -38.48 18.61 -9.70
C SER A 9 -38.23 17.11 -9.75
N SER A 10 -37.38 16.69 -10.69
CA SER A 10 -36.86 15.32 -10.78
C SER A 10 -35.94 15.10 -9.59
N LYS A 11 -36.50 14.46 -8.56
CA LYS A 11 -35.80 14.04 -7.35
C LYS A 11 -34.81 12.94 -7.76
N ARG A 12 -33.60 13.32 -8.16
CA ARG A 12 -32.46 12.40 -8.30
C ARG A 12 -32.29 11.72 -6.95
N ARG A 13 -32.45 10.39 -6.93
CA ARG A 13 -32.06 9.58 -5.79
C ARG A 13 -30.53 9.64 -5.73
N HIS A 14 -29.99 10.38 -4.78
CA HIS A 14 -28.61 10.20 -4.33
C HIS A 14 -28.56 8.78 -3.73
N ASN A 15 -27.96 7.85 -4.46
CA ASN A 15 -27.23 6.77 -3.80
C ASN A 15 -25.90 7.42 -3.40
N ASP A 16 -25.83 7.90 -2.16
CA ASP A 16 -24.57 8.20 -1.50
C ASP A 16 -23.93 6.86 -1.12
N GLU A 17 -23.40 6.13 -2.11
CA GLU A 17 -22.35 5.16 -1.84
C GLU A 17 -21.11 6.00 -1.48
N GLU A 18 -20.77 6.05 -0.19
CA GLU A 18 -19.58 6.75 0.29
C GLU A 18 -18.37 6.21 -0.47
N ASP A 19 -17.61 7.10 -1.13
CA ASP A 19 -16.38 6.72 -1.82
C ASP A 19 -15.43 6.05 -0.80
N PRO A 20 -15.10 4.75 -0.95
CA PRO A 20 -14.40 4.00 0.11
C PRO A 20 -12.92 4.38 0.24
N TRP A 21 -12.46 5.27 -0.62
CA TRP A 21 -11.09 5.73 -0.68
C TRP A 21 -10.91 6.99 0.13
N TYR A 22 -9.95 6.97 1.05
CA TYR A 22 -9.52 8.21 1.67
C TYR A 22 -8.83 9.09 0.63
N PRO A 23 -9.18 10.39 0.56
CA PRO A 23 -8.45 11.36 -0.25
C PRO A 23 -6.96 11.36 0.06
N GLU A 24 -6.11 11.62 -0.94
CA GLU A 24 -4.65 11.69 -0.76
C GLU A 24 -4.23 12.72 0.29
N ASP A 25 -4.94 13.85 0.40
CA ASP A 25 -4.67 14.90 1.39
C ASP A 25 -5.11 14.53 2.82
N THR A 26 -5.71 13.36 3.01
CA THR A 26 -6.00 12.81 4.34
C THR A 26 -4.70 12.65 5.12
N LEU A 27 -4.61 13.32 6.26
CA LEU A 27 -3.49 13.14 7.19
C LEU A 27 -3.55 11.74 7.82
N LEU A 28 -2.39 11.10 7.87
CA LEU A 28 -2.16 9.90 8.66
C LEU A 28 -1.72 10.29 10.08
N GLU A 29 -1.85 9.35 11.03
CA GLU A 29 -1.43 9.58 12.41
C GLU A 29 0.03 10.03 12.45
N ASP A 30 0.33 11.03 13.28
CA ASP A 30 1.67 11.64 13.45
C ASP A 30 2.23 12.43 12.26
N GLU A 31 1.47 12.67 11.19
CA GLU A 31 1.87 13.58 10.11
C GLU A 31 1.71 15.05 10.53
N ILE A 32 2.75 15.86 10.27
CA ILE A 32 2.72 17.31 10.52
C ILE A 32 2.21 18.04 9.25
N PRO A 33 1.22 18.94 9.35
CA PRO A 33 0.76 19.74 8.23
C PRO A 33 1.88 20.57 7.60
N GLY A 34 1.99 20.55 6.26
CA GLY A 34 2.91 21.41 5.50
C GLY A 34 4.28 20.81 5.15
N GLY A 35 4.56 19.56 5.52
CA GLY A 35 5.68 18.78 4.96
C GLY A 35 5.25 17.98 3.73
N SER A 36 6.20 17.51 2.91
CA SER A 36 5.95 16.45 1.92
C SER A 36 6.06 15.10 2.63
N PRO A 37 4.94 14.44 2.98
CA PRO A 37 5.00 13.23 3.76
C PRO A 37 5.63 12.10 2.94
N LEU A 38 6.42 11.28 3.63
CA LEU A 38 6.86 9.99 3.14
C LEU A 38 5.87 8.95 3.64
N ARG A 39 5.20 8.27 2.71
CA ARG A 39 4.20 7.25 3.00
C ARG A 39 4.62 5.90 2.46
N ILE A 40 4.02 4.85 3.01
CA ILE A 40 4.31 3.47 2.65
C ILE A 40 3.05 2.86 2.08
N ALA A 41 3.14 2.30 0.88
CA ALA A 41 2.05 1.64 0.20
C ALA A 41 2.27 0.12 0.19
N VAL A 42 1.36 -0.63 0.84
CA VAL A 42 1.28 -2.10 0.72
C VAL A 42 0.01 -2.51 0.00
N SER A 43 -0.02 -3.81 -0.32
CA SER A 43 -1.14 -4.45 -0.99
C SER A 43 -1.57 -3.64 -2.21
N PHE A 44 -0.56 -3.12 -2.93
CA PHE A 44 -0.79 -2.10 -3.93
C PHE A 44 -1.11 -2.72 -5.30
N ALA A 45 -1.81 -1.95 -6.13
CA ALA A 45 -2.01 -2.26 -7.53
C ALA A 45 -2.08 -0.98 -8.36
N PHE A 46 -1.58 -1.03 -9.61
CA PHE A 46 -1.81 0.01 -10.60
C PHE A 46 -3.03 -0.30 -11.44
N LEU A 47 -3.87 0.71 -11.65
CA LEU A 47 -5.09 0.61 -12.41
C LEU A 47 -5.13 1.67 -13.51
N SER A 48 -5.82 1.34 -14.60
CA SER A 48 -6.33 2.32 -15.55
C SER A 48 -7.77 1.98 -15.88
N LYS A 49 -8.66 2.96 -15.76
CA LYS A 49 -10.11 2.79 -15.98
C LYS A 49 -10.68 1.61 -15.18
N GLY A 50 -10.26 1.50 -13.91
CA GLY A 50 -10.71 0.45 -12.98
C GLY A 50 -10.17 -0.97 -13.26
N LYS A 51 -9.20 -1.14 -14.17
CA LYS A 51 -8.57 -2.44 -14.46
C LYS A 51 -7.11 -2.43 -14.10
N THR A 52 -6.61 -3.52 -13.53
CA THR A 52 -5.17 -3.69 -13.27
C THR A 52 -4.37 -3.58 -14.56
N ILE A 53 -3.27 -2.84 -14.52
CA ILE A 53 -2.35 -2.68 -15.64
C ILE A 53 -0.93 -3.06 -15.26
N GLU A 54 -0.16 -3.44 -16.27
CA GLU A 54 1.29 -3.57 -16.13
C GLU A 54 1.91 -2.22 -16.50
N LEU A 55 2.90 -1.79 -15.72
CA LEU A 55 3.83 -0.76 -16.14
C LEU A 55 4.86 -1.37 -17.10
N ASP A 56 5.04 -0.76 -18.26
CA ASP A 56 6.11 -1.10 -19.20
C ASP A 56 7.23 -0.05 -19.19
N GLU A 57 8.30 -0.34 -19.92
CA GLU A 57 9.47 0.54 -20.01
C GLU A 57 9.12 1.90 -20.63
N GLU A 58 8.28 1.93 -21.67
CA GLU A 58 7.92 3.17 -22.35
C GLU A 58 7.15 4.12 -21.43
N MET A 59 6.17 3.58 -20.70
CA MET A 59 5.38 4.31 -19.72
C MET A 59 6.27 4.91 -18.63
N VAL A 60 7.19 4.13 -18.08
CA VAL A 60 8.07 4.58 -16.99
C VAL A 60 9.07 5.62 -17.49
N SER A 61 9.77 5.34 -18.59
CA SER A 61 10.82 6.21 -19.13
C SER A 61 10.30 7.57 -19.61
N HIS A 62 9.05 7.63 -20.08
CA HIS A 62 8.44 8.86 -20.58
C HIS A 62 7.42 9.48 -19.61
N ASN A 63 7.29 8.93 -18.40
CA ASN A 63 6.34 9.36 -17.36
C ASN A 63 4.88 9.45 -17.86
N LEU A 64 4.43 8.44 -18.60
CA LEU A 64 3.08 8.38 -19.18
C LEU A 64 2.09 7.79 -18.16
N TYR A 65 1.75 8.58 -17.13
CA TYR A 65 0.86 8.15 -16.05
C TYR A 65 -0.54 8.77 -16.09
N ASP A 66 -0.90 9.44 -17.19
CA ASP A 66 -2.24 10.01 -17.34
C ASP A 66 -3.32 8.92 -17.31
N GLY A 67 -4.33 9.12 -16.45
CA GLY A 67 -5.38 8.12 -16.21
C GLY A 67 -4.91 6.81 -15.55
N ILE A 68 -3.70 6.79 -14.96
CA ILE A 68 -3.21 5.72 -14.11
C ILE A 68 -3.44 6.08 -12.64
N GLU A 69 -3.92 5.09 -11.91
CA GLU A 69 -4.22 5.18 -10.49
C GLU A 69 -3.39 4.14 -9.74
N LEU A 70 -2.96 4.49 -8.53
CA LEU A 70 -2.39 3.55 -7.57
C LEU A 70 -3.41 3.35 -6.45
N VAL A 71 -3.84 2.12 -6.21
CA VAL A 71 -4.62 1.78 -4.99
C VAL A 71 -3.72 1.02 -4.04
N ALA A 72 -3.78 1.36 -2.76
CA ALA A 72 -2.95 0.73 -1.73
C ALA A 72 -3.54 0.93 -0.34
N ALA A 73 -3.16 0.06 0.59
CA ALA A 73 -3.24 0.37 2.01
C ALA A 73 -1.99 1.19 2.37
N VAL A 74 -2.22 2.42 2.84
CA VAL A 74 -1.20 3.43 3.03
C VAL A 74 -1.01 3.74 4.51
N GLY A 75 0.24 3.69 4.95
CA GLY A 75 0.67 4.09 6.30
C GLY A 75 1.66 5.25 6.28
N ASN A 76 1.78 5.93 7.43
CA ASN A 76 2.77 6.98 7.63
C ASN A 76 4.17 6.37 7.71
N GLY A 77 5.14 6.93 6.98
CA GLY A 77 6.55 6.53 6.98
C GLY A 77 7.43 7.26 7.99
N LEU A 78 6.93 8.29 8.68
CA LEU A 78 7.69 9.14 9.60
C LEU A 78 8.26 8.33 10.78
N ASN A 79 9.51 8.63 11.15
CA ASN A 79 10.24 8.06 12.30
C ASN A 79 10.40 6.52 12.30
N ARG A 80 10.07 5.83 11.21
CA ARG A 80 10.16 4.36 11.08
C ARG A 80 10.79 3.92 9.76
N GLN A 81 11.63 4.77 9.17
CA GLN A 81 12.25 4.55 7.87
C GLN A 81 12.96 3.19 7.77
N GLY A 82 13.61 2.74 8.85
CA GLY A 82 14.26 1.42 8.86
C GLY A 82 13.32 0.22 8.98
N MET A 83 12.18 0.34 9.65
CA MET A 83 11.14 -0.71 9.65
C MET A 83 10.50 -0.83 8.26
N PHE A 84 10.23 0.31 7.61
CA PHE A 84 9.54 0.36 6.33
C PHE A 84 10.41 0.01 5.13
N ALA A 85 11.73 0.24 5.22
CA ALA A 85 12.68 -0.23 4.23
C ALA A 85 12.71 -1.77 4.14
N GLN A 86 12.21 -2.48 5.15
CA GLN A 86 12.57 -3.88 5.35
C GLN A 86 11.38 -4.84 5.31
N ALA A 87 10.29 -4.53 5.99
CA ALA A 87 9.10 -5.38 6.01
C ALA A 87 7.93 -4.60 6.58
N VAL A 88 6.91 -4.36 5.78
CA VAL A 88 5.79 -3.60 6.29
C VAL A 88 4.88 -4.52 7.09
N TRP A 89 4.82 -4.29 8.41
CA TRP A 89 3.77 -4.83 9.27
C TRP A 89 2.63 -3.83 9.40
N PHE A 90 1.53 -4.14 8.73
CA PHE A 90 0.23 -3.51 8.95
C PHE A 90 -0.67 -4.51 9.69
N GLY A 91 -1.39 -4.09 10.74
CA GLY A 91 -2.27 -4.94 11.56
C GLY A 91 -2.20 -4.65 13.06
N GLU A 92 -2.80 -5.51 13.89
CA GLU A 92 -2.78 -5.36 15.37
C GLU A 92 -1.35 -5.36 15.92
N GLY A 93 -0.91 -4.19 16.40
CA GLY A 93 0.46 -3.92 16.85
C GLY A 93 1.41 -3.33 15.79
N GLY A 94 0.93 -3.11 14.56
CA GLY A 94 1.64 -2.46 13.45
C GLY A 94 1.32 -0.96 13.30
N ALA A 95 1.70 -0.36 12.16
CA ALA A 95 1.36 1.04 11.86
C ALA A 95 -0.12 1.19 11.47
N SER A 96 -0.76 2.30 11.84
CA SER A 96 -2.09 2.68 11.34
C SER A 96 -2.08 2.80 9.82
N TRP A 97 -3.15 2.38 9.14
CA TRP A 97 -3.24 2.45 7.69
C TRP A 97 -4.65 2.79 7.20
N LYS A 98 -4.72 3.32 5.97
CA LYS A 98 -5.97 3.65 5.27
C LYS A 98 -5.91 3.18 3.82
N TRP A 99 -7.01 2.65 3.28
CA TRP A 99 -7.10 2.42 1.84
C TRP A 99 -7.20 3.76 1.12
N MET A 100 -6.29 3.98 0.18
CA MET A 100 -6.23 5.21 -0.62
C MET A 100 -6.23 4.88 -2.11
N ARG A 101 -6.93 5.71 -2.88
CA ARG A 101 -6.80 5.80 -4.33
C ARG A 101 -5.96 7.03 -4.63
N ILE A 102 -4.75 6.79 -5.07
CA ILE A 102 -3.75 7.81 -5.36
C ILE A 102 -3.80 8.08 -6.86
N THR A 103 -4.18 9.30 -7.19
CA THR A 103 -4.25 9.84 -8.55
C THR A 103 -3.11 10.84 -8.77
N ASP A 104 -2.96 11.35 -9.99
CA ASP A 104 -1.96 12.38 -10.32
C ASP A 104 -0.49 11.96 -10.08
N ILE A 105 -0.17 10.72 -10.46
CA ILE A 105 1.20 10.21 -10.42
C ILE A 105 2.07 11.05 -11.36
N LYS A 106 3.12 11.66 -10.82
CA LYS A 106 4.09 12.48 -11.57
C LYS A 106 5.29 11.69 -12.03
N SER A 107 5.79 10.81 -11.17
CA SER A 107 6.94 9.97 -11.48
C SER A 107 6.92 8.67 -10.69
N ILE A 108 7.56 7.65 -11.26
CA ILE A 108 7.90 6.41 -10.58
C ILE A 108 9.41 6.29 -10.62
N VAL A 109 10.04 6.33 -9.45
CA VAL A 109 11.49 6.34 -9.30
C VAL A 109 11.95 4.98 -8.81
N PHE A 110 12.93 4.42 -9.51
CA PHE A 110 13.60 3.18 -9.14
C PHE A 110 14.94 3.54 -8.49
N GLN A 111 15.02 3.33 -7.19
CA GLN A 111 16.20 3.67 -6.40
C GLN A 111 16.95 2.39 -6.01
N HIS A 112 18.27 2.44 -6.09
CA HIS A 112 19.11 1.44 -5.45
C HIS A 112 19.31 1.84 -4.00
N ASP A 113 18.65 1.14 -3.10
CA ASP A 113 18.78 1.33 -1.66
C ASP A 113 19.27 0.01 -1.06
N SER A 114 20.48 0.03 -0.50
CA SER A 114 21.11 -1.15 0.10
C SER A 114 20.46 -1.57 1.41
N ILE A 115 19.69 -0.68 2.05
CA ILE A 115 18.92 -0.94 3.25
C ILE A 115 17.57 -1.55 2.85
N PHE A 116 16.94 -1.02 1.78
CA PHE A 116 15.67 -1.53 1.30
C PHE A 116 15.76 -3.00 0.92
N ARG A 117 15.08 -3.87 1.67
CA ARG A 117 15.13 -5.33 1.51
C ARG A 117 16.57 -5.86 1.35
N ALA A 118 17.50 -5.30 2.12
CA ALA A 118 18.94 -5.60 2.07
C ALA A 118 19.57 -5.45 0.67
N GLY A 119 19.06 -4.54 -0.16
CA GLY A 119 19.54 -4.28 -1.52
C GLY A 119 19.26 -5.39 -2.52
N THR A 120 18.41 -6.37 -2.16
CA THR A 120 18.08 -7.51 -3.04
C THR A 120 16.96 -7.20 -4.03
N GLU A 121 16.18 -6.16 -3.76
CA GLU A 121 15.05 -5.71 -4.58
C GLU A 121 15.19 -4.19 -4.81
N PRO A 122 14.68 -3.66 -5.95
CA PRO A 122 14.66 -2.22 -6.17
C PRO A 122 13.70 -1.54 -5.19
N CYS A 123 14.12 -0.40 -4.65
CA CYS A 123 13.25 0.49 -3.89
C CYS A 123 12.45 1.33 -4.88
N ILE A 124 11.13 1.16 -4.90
CA ILE A 124 10.27 1.81 -5.89
C ILE A 124 9.42 2.85 -5.19
N VAL A 125 9.51 4.09 -5.67
CA VAL A 125 8.83 5.24 -5.09
C VAL A 125 7.90 5.83 -6.13
N VAL A 126 6.62 5.94 -5.80
CA VAL A 126 5.62 6.67 -6.60
C VAL A 126 5.49 8.06 -6.03
N CYS A 127 5.68 9.08 -6.87
CA CYS A 127 5.62 10.48 -6.46
C CYS A 127 4.40 11.15 -7.06
N THR A 128 3.60 11.81 -6.23
CA THR A 128 2.57 12.77 -6.64
C THR A 128 3.11 14.20 -6.50
N SER A 129 2.24 15.20 -6.65
CA SER A 129 2.63 16.61 -6.43
C SER A 129 2.93 16.93 -4.96
N SER A 130 2.46 16.11 -4.03
CA SER A 130 2.49 16.39 -2.59
C SER A 130 3.15 15.28 -1.75
N VAL A 131 3.09 14.02 -2.20
CA VAL A 131 3.47 12.85 -1.41
C VAL A 131 4.40 11.91 -2.17
N SER A 132 5.28 11.21 -1.44
CA SER A 132 6.08 10.10 -1.97
C SER A 132 5.68 8.80 -1.29
N TYR A 133 5.34 7.79 -2.09
CA TYR A 133 4.87 6.48 -1.66
C TYR A 133 5.91 5.40 -1.95
N TYR A 134 6.47 4.79 -0.92
CA TYR A 134 7.34 3.64 -1.06
C TYR A 134 6.50 2.39 -1.25
N LEU A 135 6.64 1.75 -2.41
CA LEU A 135 5.96 0.50 -2.73
C LEU A 135 6.70 -0.67 -2.11
N THR A 136 5.95 -1.58 -1.48
CA THR A 136 6.58 -2.66 -0.71
C THR A 136 6.08 -4.05 -1.10
N VAL A 137 4.78 -4.33 -0.96
CA VAL A 137 4.19 -5.64 -1.30
C VAL A 137 3.01 -5.41 -2.24
N PRO A 138 2.98 -6.02 -3.44
CA PRO A 138 1.83 -5.89 -4.33
C PRO A 138 0.63 -6.67 -3.76
N HIS A 139 -0.58 -6.26 -4.12
CA HIS A 139 -1.79 -7.04 -3.86
C HIS A 139 -1.64 -8.46 -4.45
N PRO A 140 -2.16 -9.53 -3.79
CA PRO A 140 -2.03 -10.89 -4.31
C PRO A 140 -2.50 -11.07 -5.76
N ASP A 141 -3.66 -10.49 -6.09
CA ASP A 141 -4.20 -10.51 -7.46
C ASP A 141 -3.37 -9.71 -8.48
N TYR A 142 -2.57 -8.75 -8.00
CA TYR A 142 -1.70 -7.92 -8.83
C TYR A 142 -0.28 -8.48 -8.98
N ARG A 143 0.10 -9.47 -8.16
CA ARG A 143 1.47 -10.00 -8.07
C ARG A 143 2.05 -10.45 -9.41
N ALA A 144 1.23 -11.07 -10.25
CA ALA A 144 1.67 -11.56 -11.57
C ALA A 144 1.96 -10.40 -12.54
N ALA A 145 1.09 -9.39 -12.58
CA ALA A 145 1.30 -8.18 -13.38
C ALA A 145 2.53 -7.41 -12.89
N TRP A 146 2.64 -7.23 -11.57
CA TRP A 146 3.80 -6.58 -10.97
C TRP A 146 5.12 -7.27 -11.30
N SER A 147 5.15 -8.61 -11.28
CA SER A 147 6.35 -9.36 -11.67
C SER A 147 6.74 -9.13 -13.13
N ARG A 148 5.76 -8.93 -14.03
CA ARG A 148 6.03 -8.60 -15.44
C ARG A 148 6.54 -7.17 -15.58
N SER A 149 5.94 -6.21 -14.89
CA SER A 149 6.43 -4.82 -14.84
C SER A 149 7.87 -4.72 -14.36
N LEU A 150 8.20 -5.41 -13.26
CA LEU A 150 9.58 -5.46 -12.77
C LEU A 150 10.54 -6.04 -13.81
N LYS A 151 10.15 -7.07 -14.56
CA LYS A 151 11.01 -7.64 -15.60
C LYS A 151 11.19 -6.72 -16.80
N ALA A 152 10.14 -5.98 -17.16
CA ALA A 152 10.17 -5.05 -18.28
C ALA A 152 11.03 -3.81 -17.95
N VAL A 153 10.80 -3.21 -16.79
CA VAL A 153 11.45 -1.96 -16.38
C VAL A 153 12.80 -2.19 -15.70
N TRP A 154 13.00 -3.37 -15.09
CA TRP A 154 14.20 -3.72 -14.34
C TRP A 154 14.70 -5.14 -14.67
N PRO A 155 15.29 -5.34 -15.86
CA PRO A 155 15.74 -6.66 -16.32
C PRO A 155 16.97 -7.21 -15.55
N THR A 156 17.58 -6.42 -14.66
CA THR A 156 18.79 -6.79 -13.92
C THR A 156 18.49 -7.68 -12.70
N LYS A 157 18.94 -8.95 -12.80
CA LYS A 157 19.00 -10.01 -11.77
C LYS A 157 17.69 -10.30 -11.01
N ARG A 158 17.15 -11.51 -11.23
CA ARG A 158 16.11 -12.23 -10.44
C ARG A 158 15.53 -11.41 -9.27
N VAL A 159 14.57 -10.54 -9.58
CA VAL A 159 13.74 -9.90 -8.55
C VAL A 159 12.81 -10.99 -8.01
N ASP A 160 13.19 -11.59 -6.90
CA ASP A 160 12.34 -12.50 -6.14
C ASP A 160 11.62 -11.66 -5.09
N VAL A 161 10.40 -11.21 -5.40
CA VAL A 161 9.54 -10.48 -4.46
C VAL A 161 9.12 -11.44 -3.37
N LYS A 162 9.97 -11.54 -2.34
CA LYS A 162 9.73 -12.42 -1.19
C LYS A 162 8.70 -11.77 -0.28
N VAL A 163 7.70 -12.54 0.11
CA VAL A 163 6.91 -12.22 1.29
C VAL A 163 7.86 -12.37 2.47
N TRP A 164 8.02 -11.29 3.22
CA TRP A 164 8.97 -11.21 4.32
C TRP A 164 8.65 -12.26 5.41
N PRO A 165 9.64 -12.80 6.15
CA PRO A 165 9.42 -13.89 7.10
C PRO A 165 8.28 -13.58 8.07
N LEU A 166 7.22 -14.38 7.98
CA LEU A 166 6.06 -14.32 8.86
C LEU A 166 6.29 -15.06 10.19
N ARG A 167 7.55 -15.44 10.47
CA ARG A 167 7.97 -16.16 11.69
C ARG A 167 9.50 -16.21 11.79
N GLY A 168 9.99 -16.48 12.99
CA GLY A 168 11.39 -16.84 13.25
C GLY A 168 12.23 -15.71 13.85
N ARG A 169 13.52 -15.96 14.02
CA ARG A 169 14.45 -14.98 14.60
C ARG A 169 14.61 -13.77 13.69
N ARG A 170 14.85 -12.62 14.30
CA ARG A 170 15.19 -11.39 13.59
C ARG A 170 16.41 -11.61 12.71
N PRO A 171 16.34 -11.27 11.40
CA PRO A 171 17.51 -11.45 10.55
C PRO A 171 18.62 -10.43 10.83
N VAL A 172 19.86 -10.83 10.52
CA VAL A 172 21.08 -10.10 10.90
C VAL A 172 21.24 -8.72 10.26
N TRP A 173 20.49 -8.43 9.19
CA TRP A 173 20.50 -7.12 8.52
C TRP A 173 19.34 -6.23 9.02
N TRP A 174 18.49 -6.71 9.93
CA TRP A 174 17.52 -5.86 10.63
C TRP A 174 18.26 -4.86 11.51
N LEU A 175 17.96 -3.57 11.36
CA LEU A 175 18.70 -2.54 12.07
C LEU A 175 18.52 -2.70 13.59
N GLU A 176 19.63 -2.62 14.32
CA GLU A 176 19.65 -2.85 15.77
C GLU A 176 18.75 -1.88 16.53
N GLU A 177 18.57 -0.66 16.03
CA GLU A 177 17.69 0.36 16.61
C GLU A 177 16.20 -0.02 16.61
N TYR A 178 15.76 -0.90 15.71
CA TYR A 178 14.38 -1.41 15.64
C TYR A 178 14.25 -2.85 16.13
N LYS A 179 15.23 -3.40 16.83
CA LYS A 179 15.20 -4.83 17.21
C LYS A 179 13.97 -5.23 18.01
N ASP A 180 13.47 -4.33 18.86
CA ASP A 180 12.32 -4.55 19.73
C ASP A 180 10.99 -4.50 18.94
N ASP A 181 11.03 -3.96 17.72
CA ASP A 181 9.91 -3.96 16.78
C ASP A 181 9.80 -5.30 16.02
N TRP A 182 10.75 -6.24 16.18
CA TRP A 182 10.60 -7.60 15.65
C TRP A 182 9.60 -8.40 16.52
N PRO A 183 8.40 -8.73 16.04
CA PRO A 183 7.32 -9.31 16.81
C PRO A 183 7.57 -10.76 17.19
N PHE A 184 8.52 -11.45 16.53
CA PHE A 184 8.83 -12.85 16.83
C PHE A 184 10.04 -13.04 17.74
N ASP A 185 10.82 -11.98 18.04
CA ASP A 185 11.95 -12.06 19.00
C ASP A 185 11.51 -11.73 20.43
N LYS A 186 10.22 -11.49 20.67
CA LYS A 186 9.71 -11.18 22.01
C LYS A 186 9.91 -12.38 22.94
N SER A 187 11.06 -12.37 23.61
CA SER A 187 11.50 -13.30 24.64
C SER A 187 10.67 -13.09 25.91
N GLY A 188 9.40 -13.47 25.84
CA GLY A 188 8.51 -13.45 26.98
C GLY A 188 8.15 -14.87 27.40
N ASP A 189 8.83 -15.37 28.44
CA ASP A 189 8.29 -16.35 29.39
C ASP A 189 7.06 -15.79 30.12
N ARG A 190 6.07 -15.29 29.38
CA ARG A 190 4.71 -15.29 29.91
C ARG A 190 4.22 -16.71 29.62
N PRO A 191 3.90 -17.52 30.65
CA PRO A 191 3.07 -18.68 30.38
C PRO A 191 1.88 -18.12 29.60
N PHE A 192 1.56 -18.75 28.47
CA PHE A 192 0.29 -18.56 27.79
C PHE A 192 -0.80 -18.80 28.84
N GLY A 193 -1.16 -17.77 29.58
CA GLY A 193 -2.07 -17.83 30.70
C GLY A 193 -3.44 -17.94 30.09
N ARG A 194 -3.81 -19.16 29.72
CA ARG A 194 -5.14 -19.57 29.24
C ARG A 194 -5.90 -18.43 28.54
N LEU A 195 -5.29 -17.83 27.53
CA LEU A 195 -6.04 -17.24 26.43
C LEU A 195 -6.43 -18.47 25.61
N GLY A 196 -7.69 -18.90 25.79
CA GLY A 196 -8.19 -20.13 25.22
C GLY A 196 -7.87 -20.21 23.72
N ASP A 197 -7.44 -21.41 23.30
CA ASP A 197 -7.30 -21.98 21.95
C ASP A 197 -7.65 -21.12 20.72
N HIS A 198 -7.22 -19.87 20.68
CA HIS A 198 -7.05 -19.09 19.48
C HIS A 198 -5.58 -19.23 19.14
N ALA A 199 -5.30 -20.28 18.38
CA ALA A 199 -4.19 -20.22 17.44
C ALA A 199 -4.19 -18.81 16.83
N TYR A 200 -3.01 -18.19 16.72
CA TYR A 200 -2.82 -17.11 15.76
C TYR A 200 -2.98 -17.70 14.35
N THR A 201 -4.20 -18.11 14.00
CA THR A 201 -4.71 -17.92 12.66
C THR A 201 -4.61 -16.42 12.45
N PHE A 202 -3.76 -16.01 11.50
CA PHE A 202 -4.19 -14.96 10.60
C PHE A 202 -5.66 -15.25 10.34
N SER A 203 -6.58 -14.44 10.84
CA SER A 203 -7.97 -14.69 10.53
C SER A 203 -8.03 -14.58 9.02
N GLU A 204 -8.15 -15.72 8.34
CA GLU A 204 -8.55 -15.76 6.93
C GLU A 204 -9.95 -15.10 6.77
N GLU A 205 -10.59 -14.67 7.87
CA GLU A 205 -11.90 -14.02 7.90
C GLU A 205 -11.88 -12.48 7.98
N GLU A 206 -10.73 -11.80 8.05
CA GLU A 206 -10.67 -10.49 7.37
C GLU A 206 -10.33 -10.86 5.93
N PRO A 207 -11.32 -10.97 5.02
CA PRO A 207 -11.03 -11.38 3.67
C PRO A 207 -9.98 -10.40 3.16
N VAL A 208 -8.84 -10.93 2.68
CA VAL A 208 -8.06 -10.19 1.69
C VAL A 208 -9.03 -10.01 0.54
N LEU A 209 -9.74 -8.88 0.57
CA LEU A 209 -10.75 -8.56 -0.38
C LEU A 209 -10.07 -8.71 -1.73
N SER A 210 -10.60 -9.57 -2.59
CA SER A 210 -10.07 -9.64 -3.95
C SER A 210 -10.10 -8.23 -4.52
N LEU A 211 -9.22 -7.92 -5.47
CA LEU A 211 -9.23 -6.57 -6.03
C LEU A 211 -10.62 -6.23 -6.58
N GLY A 212 -11.36 -7.22 -7.10
CA GLY A 212 -12.77 -7.09 -7.50
C GLY A 212 -13.77 -6.88 -6.35
N GLN A 213 -13.48 -7.34 -5.14
CA GLN A 213 -14.25 -7.02 -3.93
C GLN A 213 -13.87 -5.65 -3.37
N VAL A 214 -12.59 -5.26 -3.37
CA VAL A 214 -12.17 -3.89 -3.05
C VAL A 214 -12.80 -2.89 -4.03
N LEU A 215 -12.88 -3.26 -5.30
CA LEU A 215 -13.47 -2.44 -6.37
C LEU A 215 -14.99 -2.59 -6.50
N GLY A 216 -15.62 -3.55 -5.81
CA GLY A 216 -17.01 -3.96 -6.07
C GLY A 216 -17.87 -4.31 -4.85
N ARG A 217 -17.36 -4.21 -3.62
CA ARG A 217 -18.11 -4.43 -2.37
C ARG A 217 -18.17 -3.22 -1.43
N PHE A 218 -17.63 -2.07 -1.84
CA PHE A 218 -17.72 -0.83 -1.07
C PHE A 218 -18.10 0.30 -1.99
#